data_AF-A0A972WZG4-F1
#
_entry.id   AF-A0A972WZG4-F1
#
_cell.length_a   1.000
_cell.length_b   1.000
_cell.length_c   1.000
_cell.angle_alpha   90.00
_cell.angle_beta   90.00
_cell.angle_gamma   90.00
#
_symmetry.space_group_name_H-M   'P 1'
#
loop_
_entity.id
_entity.type
_entity.pdbx_description
1 polymer ?
#
loop_
_entity_poly.entity_id
_entity_poly.type
_entity_poly.pdbx_seq_one_letter_code
_entity_poly.pdbx_strand_id
1 'polypeptide(L)'
;MNMLRDNNWVLSVGTFLPVLGVVVMMLMPKAQDQAVKFVALVTSIATLAVGIFTAMKFDFDQAEKMQFVAETKWISVIKSSYLIGVDGISLPLYLLSMVITLLVVIYSLDHLPNPGKPKAFFSLLLVLQTGMAGTFIAQDLILFFVFFELVLLPMFFLIGVWGGEQRQYASIKFFLYTMFGSALMLVAFLALFFKTGAESFSIPYLIENGGSIAKNVQIWIFAGMFVGFAVKVPMFPFHTRLPDAHTQAPTQGSVILAAVLLKLGTYGFVRIALPILPIAAREWAPYIG
;
A
#
# COMPACT_ATOMS: atom_id res chain seq x y z
N MET A 1 -13.25 21.31 -15.85
CA MET A 1 -13.68 21.02 -14.46
C MET A 1 -14.58 19.80 -14.32
N ASN A 2 -15.34 19.33 -15.33
CA ASN A 2 -16.23 18.16 -15.18
C ASN A 2 -15.52 16.79 -15.27
N MET A 3 -14.50 16.63 -16.12
CA MET A 3 -13.76 15.35 -16.26
C MET A 3 -13.14 14.83 -14.94
N LEU A 4 -12.86 15.71 -13.97
CA LEU A 4 -12.21 15.36 -12.69
C LEU A 4 -13.14 14.59 -11.74
N ARG A 5 -14.47 14.66 -11.92
CA ARG A 5 -15.47 13.94 -11.11
C ARG A 5 -16.18 12.82 -11.86
N ASP A 6 -16.27 12.89 -13.19
CA ASP A 6 -17.02 11.92 -14.00
C ASP A 6 -16.44 10.49 -13.95
N ASN A 7 -15.16 10.35 -13.58
CA ASN A 7 -14.43 9.07 -13.54
C ASN A 7 -14.09 8.60 -12.12
N ASN A 8 -14.83 9.04 -11.10
CA ASN A 8 -14.58 8.70 -9.68
C ASN A 8 -14.53 7.19 -9.40
N TRP A 9 -15.15 6.36 -10.23
CA TRP A 9 -15.17 4.90 -10.10
C TRP A 9 -13.88 4.20 -10.54
N VAL A 10 -13.08 4.84 -11.41
CA VAL A 10 -11.96 4.18 -12.11
C VAL A 10 -10.90 3.66 -11.14
N LEU A 11 -10.58 4.45 -10.11
CA LEU A 11 -9.61 4.05 -9.09
C LEU A 11 -10.11 2.89 -8.22
N SER A 12 -11.40 2.88 -7.87
CA SER A 12 -12.02 1.76 -7.15
C SER A 12 -11.98 0.48 -7.99
N VAL A 13 -12.30 0.58 -9.29
CA VAL A 13 -12.22 -0.57 -10.19
C VAL A 13 -10.78 -1.06 -10.32
N GLY A 14 -9.81 -0.18 -10.60
CA GLY A 14 -8.41 -0.59 -10.74
C GLY A 14 -7.82 -1.17 -9.45
N THR A 15 -8.30 -0.75 -8.29
CA THR A 15 -7.83 -1.28 -6.99
C THR A 15 -8.46 -2.62 -6.64
N PHE A 16 -9.77 -2.79 -6.86
CA PHE A 16 -10.51 -3.98 -6.41
C PHE A 16 -10.75 -5.04 -7.49
N LEU A 17 -10.47 -4.77 -8.77
CA LEU A 17 -10.53 -5.76 -9.83
C LEU A 17 -9.68 -7.03 -9.56
N PRO A 18 -8.47 -6.93 -8.96
CA PRO A 18 -7.72 -8.11 -8.52
C PRO A 18 -8.50 -9.00 -7.55
N VAL A 19 -9.30 -8.41 -6.63
CA VAL A 19 -10.13 -9.17 -5.69
C VAL A 19 -11.20 -9.97 -6.40
N LEU A 20 -11.80 -9.44 -7.47
CA LEU A 20 -12.73 -10.20 -8.30
C LEU A 20 -12.05 -11.43 -8.92
N GLY A 21 -10.82 -11.29 -9.42
CA GLY A 21 -10.02 -12.42 -9.89
C GLY A 21 -9.75 -13.45 -8.79
N VAL A 22 -9.48 -13.00 -7.56
CA VAL A 22 -9.32 -13.89 -6.39
C VAL A 22 -10.59 -14.68 -6.12
N VAL A 23 -11.75 -14.02 -6.10
CA VAL A 23 -13.05 -14.68 -5.87
C VAL A 23 -13.30 -15.74 -6.95
N VAL A 24 -13.06 -15.42 -8.22
CA VAL A 24 -13.19 -16.37 -9.33
C VAL A 24 -12.26 -17.58 -9.12
N MET A 25 -10.98 -17.36 -8.83
CA MET A 25 -10.02 -18.44 -8.55
C MET A 25 -10.42 -19.27 -7.32
N MET A 26 -10.99 -18.66 -6.29
CA MET A 26 -11.45 -19.34 -5.08
C MET A 26 -12.58 -20.33 -5.34
N LEU A 27 -13.47 -20.02 -6.29
CA LEU A 27 -14.56 -20.91 -6.70
C LEU A 27 -14.11 -22.07 -7.60
N MET A 28 -12.91 -21.99 -8.20
CA MET A 28 -12.39 -23.04 -9.08
C MET A 28 -11.87 -24.26 -8.31
N PRO A 29 -12.04 -25.50 -8.82
CA PRO A 29 -11.43 -26.69 -8.25
C PRO A 29 -9.89 -26.60 -8.22
N LYS A 30 -9.27 -27.18 -7.19
CA LYS A 30 -7.79 -27.17 -7.04
C LYS A 30 -7.05 -27.87 -8.19
N ALA A 31 -7.71 -28.75 -8.93
CA ALA A 31 -7.11 -29.48 -10.05
C ALA A 31 -6.97 -28.63 -11.34
N GLN A 32 -7.57 -27.44 -11.39
CA GLN A 32 -7.60 -26.60 -12.61
C GLN A 32 -6.50 -25.54 -12.60
N ASP A 33 -5.24 -25.96 -12.44
CA ASP A 33 -4.09 -25.05 -12.31
C ASP A 33 -3.93 -24.10 -13.52
N GLN A 34 -4.18 -24.58 -14.73
CA GLN A 34 -4.09 -23.75 -15.94
C GLN A 34 -5.19 -22.67 -15.98
N ALA A 35 -6.40 -23.02 -15.53
CA ALA A 35 -7.50 -22.07 -15.50
C ALA A 35 -7.27 -20.98 -14.45
N VAL A 36 -6.71 -21.34 -13.29
CA VAL A 36 -6.26 -20.39 -12.26
C VAL A 36 -5.20 -19.42 -12.81
N LYS A 37 -4.17 -19.95 -13.48
CA LYS A 37 -3.11 -19.14 -14.13
C LYS A 37 -3.69 -18.16 -15.15
N PHE A 38 -4.62 -18.64 -15.97
CA PHE A 38 -5.31 -17.81 -16.96
C PHE A 38 -6.12 -16.68 -16.31
N VAL A 39 -6.88 -16.97 -15.26
CA VAL A 39 -7.65 -15.95 -14.51
C VAL A 39 -6.72 -14.90 -13.91
N ALA A 40 -5.60 -15.31 -13.30
CA ALA A 40 -4.61 -14.39 -12.75
C ALA A 40 -4.00 -13.47 -13.82
N LEU A 41 -3.66 -14.03 -14.99
CA LEU A 41 -3.14 -13.27 -16.12
C LEU A 41 -4.16 -12.27 -16.65
N VAL A 42 -5.37 -12.71 -16.97
CA VAL A 42 -6.43 -11.84 -17.50
C VAL A 42 -6.77 -10.73 -16.50
N THR A 43 -6.87 -11.06 -15.21
CA THR A 43 -7.17 -10.07 -14.17
C THR A 43 -6.05 -9.04 -14.03
N SER A 44 -4.78 -9.47 -14.07
CA SER A 44 -3.65 -8.53 -13.98
C SER A 44 -3.53 -7.64 -15.23
N ILE A 45 -3.76 -8.18 -16.43
CA ILE A 45 -3.82 -7.39 -17.68
C ILE A 45 -4.96 -6.37 -17.61
N ALA A 46 -6.16 -6.80 -17.22
CA ALA A 46 -7.31 -5.91 -17.10
C ALA A 46 -7.08 -4.81 -16.05
N THR A 47 -6.43 -5.16 -14.93
CA THR A 47 -6.06 -4.20 -13.88
C THR A 47 -5.08 -3.15 -14.43
N LEU A 48 -4.04 -3.58 -15.15
CA LEU A 48 -3.10 -2.65 -15.79
C LEU A 48 -3.79 -1.80 -16.86
N ALA A 49 -4.74 -2.36 -17.63
CA ALA A 49 -5.50 -1.60 -18.62
C ALA A 49 -6.30 -0.46 -17.97
N VAL A 50 -6.90 -0.69 -16.79
CA VAL A 50 -7.55 0.38 -16.00
C VAL A 50 -6.53 1.41 -15.53
N GLY A 51 -5.34 0.98 -15.10
CA GLY A 51 -4.23 1.87 -14.78
C GLY A 51 -3.83 2.77 -15.96
N ILE A 52 -3.58 2.17 -17.13
CA ILE A 52 -3.24 2.90 -18.36
C ILE A 52 -4.36 3.86 -18.75
N PHE A 53 -5.62 3.44 -18.64
CA PHE A 53 -6.77 4.33 -18.86
C PHE A 53 -6.76 5.53 -17.90
N THR A 54 -6.47 5.29 -16.62
CA THR A 54 -6.31 6.36 -15.62
C THR A 54 -5.22 7.33 -16.05
N ALA A 55 -4.06 6.83 -16.48
CA ALA A 55 -2.94 7.66 -16.93
C ALA A 55 -3.25 8.47 -18.19
N MET A 56 -3.96 7.90 -19.17
CA MET A 56 -4.38 8.60 -20.38
C MET A 56 -5.41 9.70 -20.11
N LYS A 57 -6.23 9.53 -19.06
CA LYS A 57 -7.25 10.51 -18.67
C LYS A 57 -6.76 11.51 -17.62
N PHE A 58 -5.56 11.33 -17.09
CA PHE A 58 -4.96 12.22 -16.11
C PHE A 58 -4.58 13.55 -16.76
N ASP A 59 -4.94 14.65 -16.11
CA ASP A 59 -4.57 16.00 -16.55
C ASP A 59 -3.18 16.34 -16.01
N PHE A 60 -2.16 16.22 -16.85
CA PHE A 60 -0.77 16.46 -16.46
C PHE A 60 -0.45 17.94 -16.18
N ASP A 61 -1.27 18.88 -16.67
CA ASP A 61 -1.11 20.31 -16.40
C ASP A 61 -1.59 20.68 -14.98
N GLN A 62 -2.34 19.79 -14.32
CA GLN A 62 -2.83 19.94 -12.94
C GLN A 62 -2.38 18.77 -12.04
N ALA A 63 -1.14 18.32 -12.23
CA ALA A 63 -0.60 17.15 -11.54
C ALA A 63 -0.49 17.34 -10.01
N GLU A 64 -0.47 18.57 -9.52
CA GLU A 64 -0.44 18.92 -8.10
C GLU A 64 -1.80 18.75 -7.40
N LYS A 65 -2.89 18.61 -8.15
CA LYS A 65 -4.24 18.44 -7.61
C LYS A 65 -4.65 16.97 -7.58
N MET A 66 -5.50 16.62 -6.61
CA MET A 66 -6.15 15.31 -6.60
C MET A 66 -7.14 15.19 -7.76
N GLN A 67 -7.02 14.11 -8.51
CA GLN A 67 -7.89 13.75 -9.62
C GLN A 67 -8.56 12.40 -9.36
N PHE A 68 -9.64 12.10 -10.10
CA PHE A 68 -10.43 10.87 -9.95
C PHE A 68 -10.95 10.65 -8.52
N VAL A 69 -11.31 11.73 -7.84
CA VAL A 69 -11.66 11.68 -6.42
C VAL A 69 -13.02 11.01 -6.22
N ALA A 70 -13.06 10.01 -5.36
CA ALA A 70 -14.29 9.43 -4.84
C ALA A 70 -14.31 9.55 -3.32
N GLU A 71 -15.42 10.03 -2.79
CA GLU A 71 -15.63 10.21 -1.36
C GLU A 71 -16.99 9.64 -0.97
N THR A 72 -16.99 8.74 0.01
CA THR A 72 -18.21 8.31 0.70
C THR A 72 -17.92 8.02 2.16
N LYS A 73 -18.94 8.14 3.02
CA LYS A 73 -18.80 7.79 4.45
C LYS A 73 -18.56 6.28 4.56
N TRP A 74 -17.53 5.88 5.30
CA TRP A 74 -17.21 4.47 5.49
C TRP A 74 -17.47 4.00 6.92
N ILE A 75 -16.78 4.58 7.91
CA ILE A 75 -16.95 4.23 9.32
C ILE A 75 -17.38 5.47 10.09
N SER A 76 -18.70 5.66 10.18
CA SER A 76 -19.29 6.89 10.75
C SER A 76 -18.93 7.12 12.22
N VAL A 77 -18.74 6.04 13.01
CA VAL A 77 -18.42 6.13 14.45
C VAL A 77 -17.08 6.83 14.70
N ILE A 78 -16.12 6.64 13.81
CA ILE A 78 -14.78 7.27 13.90
C ILE A 78 -14.60 8.39 12.86
N LYS A 79 -15.67 8.76 12.14
CA LYS A 79 -15.63 9.76 11.07
C LYS A 79 -14.56 9.50 10.00
N SER A 80 -14.33 8.22 9.67
CA SER A 80 -13.46 7.83 8.55
C SER A 80 -14.28 7.68 7.27
N SER A 81 -13.69 8.13 6.17
CA SER A 81 -14.29 8.12 4.85
C SER A 81 -13.55 7.16 3.92
N TYR A 82 -14.27 6.57 2.98
CA TYR A 82 -13.67 6.03 1.77
C TYR A 82 -13.36 7.22 0.87
N LEU A 83 -12.23 7.88 1.13
CA LEU A 83 -11.72 8.97 0.33
C LEU A 83 -10.49 8.48 -0.44
N ILE A 84 -10.62 8.45 -1.76
CA ILE A 84 -9.54 8.07 -2.68
C ILE A 84 -9.32 9.16 -3.71
N GLY A 85 -8.10 9.24 -4.23
CA GLY A 85 -7.71 10.18 -5.27
C GLY A 85 -6.25 9.96 -5.66
N VAL A 86 -5.90 10.40 -6.87
CA VAL A 86 -4.55 10.26 -7.41
C VAL A 86 -4.04 11.61 -7.91
N ASP A 87 -2.78 11.90 -7.64
CA ASP A 87 -2.03 13.08 -8.10
C ASP A 87 -0.71 12.66 -8.75
N GLY A 88 0.13 13.61 -9.16
CA GLY A 88 1.38 13.36 -9.87
C GLY A 88 2.39 12.51 -9.11
N ILE A 89 2.35 12.49 -7.76
CA ILE A 89 3.19 11.61 -6.93
C ILE A 89 2.61 10.19 -6.90
N SER A 90 1.29 10.08 -6.76
CA SER A 90 0.60 8.80 -6.55
C SER A 90 0.44 7.99 -7.84
N LEU A 91 0.21 8.66 -8.98
CA LEU A 91 -0.02 8.04 -10.28
C LEU A 91 1.10 7.07 -10.71
N PRO A 92 2.40 7.46 -10.73
CA PRO A 92 3.45 6.55 -11.15
C PRO A 92 3.59 5.34 -10.22
N LEU A 93 3.36 5.51 -8.92
CA LEU A 93 3.45 4.43 -7.94
C LEU A 93 2.26 3.45 -8.05
N TYR A 94 1.07 3.98 -8.30
CA TYR A 94 -0.13 3.21 -8.61
C TYR A 94 0.08 2.34 -9.87
N LEU A 95 0.56 2.94 -10.97
CA LEU A 95 0.88 2.21 -12.20
C LEU A 95 2.00 1.19 -12.00
N LEU A 96 3.06 1.58 -11.29
CA LEU A 96 4.19 0.69 -11.00
C LEU A 96 3.72 -0.58 -10.30
N SER A 97 2.80 -0.48 -9.34
CA SER A 97 2.25 -1.65 -8.67
C SER A 97 1.60 -2.63 -9.67
N MET A 98 0.80 -2.11 -10.61
CA MET A 98 0.09 -2.89 -11.63
C MET A 98 1.05 -3.55 -12.62
N VAL A 99 2.03 -2.79 -13.10
CA VAL A 99 3.05 -3.30 -14.05
C VAL A 99 3.86 -4.41 -13.40
N ILE A 100 4.39 -4.18 -12.20
CA ILE A 100 5.21 -5.18 -11.50
C ILE A 100 4.40 -6.44 -11.21
N THR A 101 3.15 -6.31 -10.77
CA THR A 101 2.28 -7.47 -10.55
C THR A 101 2.06 -8.26 -11.83
N LEU A 102 1.77 -7.59 -12.97
CA LEU A 102 1.60 -8.28 -14.25
C LEU A 102 2.87 -9.03 -14.66
N LEU A 103 4.04 -8.39 -14.58
CA LEU A 103 5.31 -9.02 -14.92
C LEU A 103 5.60 -10.24 -14.04
N VAL A 104 5.31 -10.15 -12.75
CA VAL A 104 5.45 -11.25 -11.80
C VAL A 104 4.47 -12.38 -12.12
N VAL A 105 3.22 -12.06 -12.46
CA VAL A 105 2.23 -13.05 -12.88
C VAL A 105 2.70 -13.79 -14.12
N ILE A 106 3.15 -13.07 -15.16
CA ILE A 106 3.69 -13.64 -16.41
C ILE A 106 4.86 -14.57 -16.10
N TYR A 107 5.84 -14.11 -15.32
CA TYR A 107 7.00 -14.94 -14.94
C TYR A 107 6.58 -16.22 -14.21
N SER A 108 5.59 -16.12 -13.31
CA SER A 108 5.06 -17.25 -12.55
C SER A 108 4.19 -18.23 -13.32
N LEU A 109 3.82 -17.95 -14.57
CA LEU A 109 3.11 -18.90 -15.42
C LEU A 109 3.96 -20.16 -15.63
N ASP A 110 5.25 -19.98 -15.89
CA ASP A 110 6.20 -21.07 -16.12
C ASP A 110 7.14 -21.32 -14.93
N HIS A 111 7.34 -20.32 -14.06
CA HIS A 111 8.30 -20.38 -12.95
C HIS A 111 7.63 -20.32 -11.57
N LEU A 112 6.67 -21.21 -11.33
CA LEU A 112 6.00 -21.26 -10.03
C LEU A 112 6.94 -21.82 -8.95
N PRO A 113 7.14 -21.14 -7.81
CA PRO A 113 8.03 -21.63 -6.77
C PRO A 113 7.48 -22.89 -6.08
N ASN A 114 8.40 -23.71 -5.56
CA ASN A 114 8.07 -24.86 -4.72
C ASN A 114 7.32 -24.40 -3.45
N PRO A 115 6.27 -25.12 -2.98
CA PRO A 115 5.87 -26.48 -3.35
C PRO A 115 4.83 -26.57 -4.47
N GLY A 116 4.67 -25.56 -5.33
CA GLY A 116 3.74 -25.63 -6.47
C GLY A 116 2.26 -25.58 -6.06
N LYS A 117 1.77 -24.38 -5.71
CA LYS A 117 0.38 -24.13 -5.28
C LYS A 117 -0.20 -22.90 -5.98
N PRO A 118 -0.50 -22.96 -7.29
CA PRO A 118 -0.80 -21.77 -8.10
C PRO A 118 -2.01 -21.00 -7.57
N LYS A 119 -3.09 -21.69 -7.19
CA LYS A 119 -4.30 -21.05 -6.65
C LYS A 119 -4.01 -20.15 -5.45
N ALA A 120 -3.27 -20.65 -4.46
CA ALA A 120 -2.92 -19.86 -3.29
C ALA A 120 -1.93 -18.75 -3.67
N PHE A 121 -0.92 -19.06 -4.48
CA PHE A 121 0.12 -18.11 -4.88
C PHE A 121 -0.45 -16.90 -5.63
N PHE A 122 -1.21 -17.13 -6.71
CA PHE A 122 -1.81 -16.05 -7.50
C PHE A 122 -2.89 -15.29 -6.73
N SER A 123 -3.65 -15.96 -5.86
CA SER A 123 -4.62 -15.27 -5.00
C SER A 123 -3.91 -14.27 -4.09
N LEU A 124 -2.82 -14.68 -3.43
CA LEU A 124 -2.03 -13.80 -2.57
C LEU A 124 -1.39 -12.65 -3.36
N LEU A 125 -0.89 -12.91 -4.56
CA LEU A 125 -0.36 -11.85 -5.43
C LEU A 125 -1.42 -10.80 -5.82
N LEU A 126 -2.65 -11.22 -6.14
CA LEU A 126 -3.73 -10.29 -6.47
C LEU A 126 -4.26 -9.52 -5.25
N VAL A 127 -4.32 -10.15 -4.07
CA VAL A 127 -4.61 -9.44 -2.81
C VAL A 127 -3.50 -8.43 -2.50
N LEU A 128 -2.25 -8.82 -2.68
CA LEU A 128 -1.10 -7.93 -2.50
C LEU A 128 -1.19 -6.72 -3.44
N GLN A 129 -1.55 -6.93 -4.71
CA GLN A 129 -1.79 -5.86 -5.67
C GLN A 129 -2.86 -4.88 -5.21
N THR A 130 -3.96 -5.39 -4.63
CA THR A 130 -5.04 -4.56 -4.07
C THR A 130 -4.50 -3.65 -2.96
N GLY A 131 -3.72 -4.21 -2.02
CA GLY A 131 -3.10 -3.44 -0.94
C GLY A 131 -2.10 -2.40 -1.44
N MET A 132 -1.24 -2.77 -2.41
CA MET A 132 -0.26 -1.84 -2.98
C MET A 132 -0.93 -0.67 -3.70
N ALA A 133 -1.84 -0.97 -4.63
CA ALA A 133 -2.58 0.04 -5.39
C ALA A 133 -3.41 0.94 -4.48
N GLY A 134 -4.14 0.34 -3.53
CA GLY A 134 -4.99 1.05 -2.57
C GLY A 134 -4.20 2.02 -1.68
N THR A 135 -2.99 1.64 -1.26
CA THR A 135 -2.13 2.50 -0.42
C THR A 135 -1.77 3.81 -1.12
N PHE A 136 -1.51 3.79 -2.43
CA PHE A 136 -1.12 4.98 -3.18
C PHE A 136 -2.29 5.90 -3.53
N ILE A 137 -3.54 5.41 -3.50
CA ILE A 137 -4.71 6.24 -3.80
C ILE A 137 -5.48 6.70 -2.56
N ALA A 138 -5.22 6.11 -1.40
CA ALA A 138 -5.91 6.44 -0.17
C ALA A 138 -5.60 7.86 0.28
N GLN A 139 -6.65 8.65 0.54
CA GLN A 139 -6.57 10.02 1.05
C GLN A 139 -7.22 10.16 2.45
N ASP A 140 -7.50 9.05 3.12
CA ASP A 140 -7.92 8.96 4.53
C ASP A 140 -6.91 8.07 5.28
N LEU A 141 -6.48 8.47 6.48
CA LEU A 141 -5.42 7.76 7.22
C LEU A 141 -5.80 6.33 7.63
N ILE A 142 -7.07 6.08 7.97
CA ILE A 142 -7.53 4.74 8.33
C ILE A 142 -7.61 3.87 7.08
N LEU A 143 -8.12 4.42 5.98
CA LEU A 143 -8.13 3.72 4.69
C LEU A 143 -6.71 3.39 4.21
N PHE A 144 -5.80 4.36 4.32
CA PHE A 144 -4.37 4.18 4.04
C PHE A 144 -3.79 3.06 4.91
N PHE A 145 -4.04 3.10 6.22
CA PHE A 145 -3.55 2.07 7.16
C PHE A 145 -4.03 0.67 6.76
N VAL A 146 -5.32 0.54 6.41
CA VAL A 146 -5.91 -0.75 6.01
C VAL A 146 -5.24 -1.31 4.76
N PHE A 147 -5.03 -0.50 3.71
CA PHE A 147 -4.32 -0.97 2.52
C PHE A 147 -2.83 -1.23 2.78
N PHE A 148 -2.20 -0.37 3.58
CA PHE A 148 -0.79 -0.49 3.95
C PHE A 148 -0.50 -1.76 4.76
N GLU A 149 -1.44 -2.17 5.61
CA GLU A 149 -1.35 -3.40 6.40
C GLU A 149 -1.85 -4.61 5.60
N LEU A 150 -2.78 -4.43 4.66
CA LEU A 150 -3.24 -5.49 3.77
C LEU A 150 -2.08 -6.12 2.99
N VAL A 151 -1.06 -5.36 2.60
CA VAL A 151 0.12 -5.92 1.91
C VAL A 151 0.95 -6.86 2.79
N LEU A 152 0.84 -6.74 4.12
CA LEU A 152 1.68 -7.46 5.05
C LEU A 152 1.36 -8.96 5.06
N LEU A 153 0.06 -9.28 5.14
CA LEU A 153 -0.41 -10.66 5.28
C LEU A 153 -0.07 -11.52 4.04
N PRO A 154 -0.32 -11.10 2.79
CA PRO A 154 0.09 -11.87 1.63
C PRO A 154 1.59 -12.06 1.54
N MET A 155 2.39 -11.03 1.85
CA MET A 155 3.84 -11.16 1.83
C MET A 155 4.37 -12.13 2.89
N PHE A 156 3.78 -12.11 4.09
CA PHE A 156 4.11 -13.08 5.13
C PHE A 156 3.95 -14.51 4.60
N PHE A 157 2.84 -14.83 3.93
CA PHE A 157 2.62 -16.16 3.36
C PHE A 157 3.49 -16.44 2.14
N LEU A 158 3.70 -15.46 1.26
CA LEU A 158 4.56 -15.62 0.08
C LEU A 158 5.99 -16.01 0.48
N ILE A 159 6.53 -15.36 1.53
CA ILE A 159 7.82 -15.74 2.11
C ILE A 159 7.69 -17.09 2.81
N GLY A 160 6.77 -17.24 3.76
CA GLY A 160 6.70 -18.42 4.64
C GLY A 160 6.42 -19.76 3.93
N VAL A 161 5.69 -19.74 2.82
CA VAL A 161 5.28 -20.96 2.09
C VAL A 161 6.16 -21.24 0.86
N TRP A 162 6.62 -20.21 0.16
CA TRP A 162 7.38 -20.34 -1.10
C TRP A 162 8.83 -19.84 -1.02
N GLY A 163 9.26 -19.39 0.15
CA GLY A 163 10.62 -18.93 0.37
C GLY A 163 11.66 -20.05 0.48
N GLY A 164 12.90 -19.65 0.73
CA GLY A 164 14.08 -20.49 0.90
C GLY A 164 14.15 -21.23 2.24
N GLU A 165 15.34 -21.69 2.62
CA GLU A 165 15.57 -22.56 3.79
C GLU A 165 15.11 -21.94 5.11
N GLN A 166 15.39 -20.65 5.34
CA GLN A 166 15.06 -19.95 6.60
C GLN A 166 13.76 -19.15 6.51
N ARG A 167 12.88 -19.50 5.56
CA ARG A 167 11.65 -18.76 5.26
C ARG A 167 10.71 -18.53 6.46
N GLN A 168 10.62 -19.47 7.39
CA GLN A 168 9.76 -19.32 8.57
C GLN A 168 10.27 -18.22 9.48
N TYR A 169 11.56 -18.24 9.80
CA TYR A 169 12.20 -17.18 10.59
C TYR A 169 12.07 -15.83 9.90
N ALA A 170 12.40 -15.75 8.60
CA ALA A 170 12.35 -14.51 7.85
C ALA A 170 10.92 -13.93 7.74
N SER A 171 9.92 -14.77 7.47
CA SER A 171 8.52 -14.33 7.40
C SER A 171 7.99 -13.83 8.74
N ILE A 172 8.23 -14.56 9.83
CA ILE A 172 7.81 -14.14 11.19
C ILE A 172 8.52 -12.85 11.59
N LYS A 173 9.85 -12.77 11.40
CA LYS A 173 10.62 -11.55 11.70
C LYS A 173 10.11 -10.36 10.89
N PHE A 174 9.89 -10.54 9.58
CA PHE A 174 9.32 -9.51 8.71
C PHE A 174 7.97 -9.03 9.25
N PHE A 175 7.05 -9.95 9.53
CA PHE A 175 5.71 -9.67 10.01
C PHE A 175 5.72 -8.92 11.34
N LEU A 176 6.41 -9.44 12.36
CA LEU A 176 6.44 -8.83 13.68
C LEU A 176 7.08 -7.44 13.68
N TYR A 177 8.19 -7.26 12.95
CA TYR A 177 8.82 -5.94 12.86
C TYR A 177 7.87 -4.91 12.24
N THR A 178 7.25 -5.25 11.11
CA THR A 178 6.38 -4.31 10.40
C THR A 178 5.08 -4.07 11.14
N MET A 179 4.46 -5.09 11.71
CA MET A 179 3.25 -4.94 12.54
C MET A 179 3.52 -4.06 13.77
N PHE A 180 4.67 -4.21 14.42
CA PHE A 180 5.04 -3.35 15.55
C PHE A 180 5.15 -1.87 15.13
N GLY A 181 5.82 -1.60 14.00
CA GLY A 181 5.89 -0.24 13.45
C GLY A 181 4.51 0.31 13.06
N SER A 182 3.70 -0.48 12.37
CA SER A 182 2.32 -0.12 12.00
C SER A 182 1.46 0.19 13.23
N ALA A 183 1.59 -0.56 14.33
CA ALA A 183 0.82 -0.32 15.55
C ALA A 183 1.12 1.07 16.16
N LEU A 184 2.39 1.47 16.22
CA LEU A 184 2.78 2.81 16.68
C LEU A 184 2.28 3.92 15.74
N MET A 185 2.32 3.67 14.44
CA MET A 185 1.76 4.57 13.45
C MET A 185 0.25 4.73 13.59
N LEU A 186 -0.49 3.66 13.86
CA LEU A 186 -1.94 3.74 14.11
C LEU A 186 -2.25 4.58 15.35
N VAL A 187 -1.50 4.39 16.44
CA VAL A 187 -1.63 5.23 17.64
C VAL A 187 -1.37 6.70 17.31
N ALA A 188 -0.37 7.00 16.48
CA ALA A 188 -0.12 8.36 16.02
C ALA A 188 -1.27 8.93 15.17
N PHE A 189 -1.87 8.13 14.27
CA PHE A 189 -3.04 8.57 13.49
C PHE A 189 -4.23 8.90 14.38
N LEU A 190 -4.50 8.07 15.40
CA LEU A 190 -5.57 8.34 16.37
C LEU A 190 -5.27 9.60 17.21
N ALA A 191 -4.03 9.75 17.68
CA ALA A 191 -3.62 10.94 18.43
C ALA A 191 -3.78 12.21 17.58
N LEU A 192 -3.39 12.16 16.31
CA LEU A 192 -3.56 13.25 15.36
C LEU A 192 -5.03 13.60 15.16
N PHE A 193 -5.90 12.61 14.98
CA PHE A 193 -7.35 12.82 14.87
C PHE A 193 -7.92 13.57 16.07
N PHE A 194 -7.62 13.13 17.30
CA PHE A 194 -8.11 13.82 18.50
C PHE A 194 -7.50 15.22 18.68
N LYS A 195 -6.23 15.41 18.30
CA LYS A 195 -5.54 16.71 18.42
C LYS A 195 -5.91 17.71 17.35
N THR A 196 -6.54 17.28 16.26
CA THR A 196 -7.10 18.14 15.20
C THR A 196 -8.62 18.33 15.35
N GLY A 197 -9.21 18.04 16.51
CA GLY A 197 -10.63 18.29 16.78
C GLY A 197 -11.58 17.11 16.54
N ALA A 198 -11.04 15.92 16.19
CA ALA A 198 -11.81 14.70 16.00
C ALA A 198 -12.92 14.83 14.94
N GLU A 199 -12.63 15.50 13.82
CA GLU A 199 -13.60 15.73 12.74
C GLU A 199 -13.41 14.81 11.54
N SER A 200 -12.17 14.49 11.16
CA SER A 200 -11.89 13.67 9.97
C SER A 200 -10.51 13.04 10.00
N PHE A 201 -10.38 11.86 9.37
CA PHE A 201 -9.09 11.22 9.05
C PHE A 201 -8.58 11.57 7.64
N SER A 202 -9.29 12.43 6.90
CA SER A 202 -8.88 12.90 5.58
C SER A 202 -7.52 13.59 5.63
N ILE A 203 -6.57 13.15 4.80
CA ILE A 203 -5.24 13.73 4.69
C ILE A 203 -5.29 15.23 4.40
N PRO A 204 -6.09 15.73 3.42
CA PRO A 204 -6.26 17.17 3.22
C PRO A 204 -6.64 17.98 4.48
N TYR A 205 -7.64 17.49 5.23
CA TYR A 205 -8.07 18.11 6.49
C TYR A 205 -6.92 18.14 7.52
N LEU A 206 -6.17 17.04 7.62
CA LEU A 206 -5.08 16.92 8.58
C LEU A 206 -3.86 17.77 8.20
N ILE A 207 -3.61 18.00 6.91
CA ILE A 207 -2.57 18.93 6.46
C ILE A 207 -2.93 20.37 6.86
N GLU A 208 -4.20 20.76 6.71
CA GLU A 208 -4.67 22.10 7.08
C GLU A 208 -4.62 22.33 8.60
N ASN A 209 -5.00 21.33 9.39
CA ASN A 209 -5.17 21.47 10.84
C ASN A 209 -3.95 21.01 11.65
N GLY A 210 -3.12 20.12 11.13
CA GLY A 210 -1.99 19.50 11.84
C GLY A 210 -0.93 20.50 12.31
N GLY A 211 -0.72 21.58 11.55
CA GLY A 211 0.22 22.65 11.92
C GLY A 211 -0.18 23.43 13.19
N SER A 212 -1.47 23.42 13.56
CA SER A 212 -1.99 24.12 14.75
C SER A 212 -1.70 23.38 16.06
N ILE A 213 -1.31 22.11 15.99
CA ILE A 213 -0.98 21.29 17.17
C ILE A 213 0.28 21.83 17.85
N ALA A 214 0.29 21.86 19.19
CA ALA A 214 1.46 22.28 19.95
C ALA A 214 2.72 21.49 19.57
N LYS A 215 3.87 22.18 19.42
CA LYS A 215 5.16 21.61 18.96
C LYS A 215 5.51 20.26 19.61
N ASN A 216 5.49 20.20 20.94
CA ASN A 216 5.87 18.98 21.68
C ASN A 216 4.94 17.79 21.36
N VAL A 217 3.67 18.05 21.09
CA VAL A 217 2.71 17.01 20.70
C VAL A 217 2.98 16.55 19.27
N GLN A 218 3.28 17.48 18.34
CA GLN A 218 3.67 17.11 16.97
C GLN A 218 4.90 16.20 16.97
N ILE A 219 5.90 16.47 17.81
CA ILE A 219 7.14 15.66 17.91
C ILE A 219 6.81 14.19 18.23
N TRP A 220 5.92 13.92 19.19
CA TRP A 220 5.57 12.55 19.57
C TRP A 220 4.66 11.85 18.54
N ILE A 221 3.72 12.58 17.94
CA ILE A 221 2.90 12.03 16.86
C ILE A 221 3.78 11.70 15.65
N PHE A 222 4.70 12.60 15.29
CA PHE A 222 5.66 12.39 14.22
C PHE A 222 6.56 11.19 14.52
N ALA A 223 7.01 11.00 15.77
CA ALA A 223 7.79 9.83 16.17
C ALA A 223 7.06 8.51 15.88
N GLY A 224 5.77 8.42 16.22
CA GLY A 224 4.97 7.22 15.96
C GLY A 224 4.79 6.93 14.48
N MET A 225 4.49 7.96 13.68
CA MET A 225 4.43 7.82 12.21
C MET A 225 5.80 7.47 11.63
N PHE A 226 6.87 8.11 12.13
CA PHE A 226 8.24 7.89 11.69
C PHE A 226 8.64 6.43 11.89
N VAL A 227 8.39 5.83 13.06
CA VAL A 227 8.74 4.42 13.29
C VAL A 227 8.00 3.51 12.31
N GLY A 228 6.70 3.69 12.09
CA GLY A 228 5.94 2.89 11.13
C GLY A 228 6.48 2.97 9.70
N PHE A 229 6.76 4.19 9.23
CA PHE A 229 7.30 4.39 7.88
C PHE A 229 8.77 3.98 7.78
N ALA A 230 9.62 4.32 8.75
CA ALA A 230 11.04 3.98 8.78
C ALA A 230 11.30 2.47 8.82
N VAL A 231 10.47 1.72 9.56
CA VAL A 231 10.48 0.26 9.53
C VAL A 231 10.19 -0.23 8.11
N LYS A 232 9.26 0.40 7.37
CA LYS A 232 8.91 0.02 5.99
C LYS A 232 9.97 0.44 4.94
N VAL A 233 10.66 1.58 5.15
CA VAL A 233 11.76 2.18 4.33
C VAL A 233 13.17 1.61 4.61
N PRO A 234 13.26 0.52 5.36
CA PRO A 234 14.45 0.10 6.13
C PRO A 234 15.49 1.21 6.46
N MET A 235 15.09 2.22 7.23
CA MET A 235 16.07 3.19 7.76
C MET A 235 16.88 2.58 8.90
N PHE A 236 18.10 3.08 9.17
CA PHE A 236 18.81 2.74 10.40
C PHE A 236 18.05 3.27 11.63
N PRO A 237 17.88 2.49 12.73
CA PRO A 237 18.34 1.11 12.98
C PRO A 237 17.33 0.01 12.61
N PHE A 238 16.21 0.34 11.97
CA PHE A 238 15.07 -0.55 11.68
C PHE A 238 15.22 -1.46 10.43
N HIS A 239 16.40 -1.48 9.80
CA HIS A 239 16.62 -2.15 8.51
C HIS A 239 16.85 -3.67 8.60
N THR A 240 17.09 -4.23 9.79
CA THR A 240 17.59 -5.60 9.97
C THR A 240 16.64 -6.71 9.51
N ARG A 241 15.35 -6.42 9.30
CA ARG A 241 14.38 -7.36 8.71
C ARG A 241 14.55 -7.54 7.20
N LEU A 242 15.12 -6.54 6.52
CA LEU A 242 15.11 -6.45 5.07
C LEU A 242 16.04 -7.48 4.41
N PRO A 243 17.30 -7.67 4.88
CA PRO A 243 18.20 -8.67 4.28
C PRO A 243 17.63 -10.08 4.33
N ASP A 244 17.05 -10.48 5.47
CA ASP A 244 16.45 -11.80 5.64
C ASP A 244 15.22 -11.97 4.73
N ALA A 245 14.36 -10.95 4.67
CA ALA A 245 13.17 -10.99 3.84
C ALA A 245 13.50 -11.12 2.34
N HIS A 246 14.49 -10.38 1.83
CA HIS A 246 14.89 -10.48 0.42
C HIS A 246 15.62 -11.78 0.09
N THR A 247 16.50 -12.23 0.98
CA THR A 247 17.26 -13.48 0.79
C THR A 247 16.33 -14.69 0.78
N GLN A 248 15.30 -14.68 1.63
CA GLN A 248 14.41 -15.83 1.81
C GLN A 248 13.13 -15.75 0.99
N ALA A 249 12.71 -14.60 0.47
CA ALA A 249 11.53 -14.53 -0.40
C ALA A 249 11.75 -15.32 -1.71
N PRO A 250 10.71 -15.92 -2.30
CA PRO A 250 10.81 -16.38 -3.69
C PRO A 250 11.13 -15.20 -4.60
N THR A 251 11.70 -15.47 -5.78
CA THR A 251 12.09 -14.46 -6.78
C THR A 251 10.99 -13.41 -6.98
N GLN A 252 9.74 -13.86 -7.13
CA GLN A 252 8.56 -13.01 -7.30
C GLN A 252 8.31 -12.08 -6.11
N GLY A 253 8.41 -12.62 -4.89
CA GLY A 253 8.23 -11.87 -3.66
C GLY A 253 9.33 -10.83 -3.48
N SER A 254 10.58 -11.18 -3.80
CA SER A 254 11.73 -10.27 -3.72
C SER A 254 11.61 -9.10 -4.70
N VAL A 255 11.17 -9.37 -5.94
CA VAL A 255 10.88 -8.32 -6.94
C VAL A 255 9.82 -7.35 -6.43
N ILE A 256 8.69 -7.85 -5.92
CA ILE A 256 7.60 -7.00 -5.41
C ILE A 256 8.05 -6.20 -4.18
N LEU A 257 8.78 -6.84 -3.26
CA LEU A 257 9.36 -6.19 -2.09
C LEU A 257 10.19 -4.98 -2.49
N ALA A 258 11.16 -5.18 -3.39
CA ALA A 258 12.10 -4.15 -3.81
C ALA A 258 11.43 -3.08 -4.66
N ALA A 259 10.61 -3.49 -5.62
CA ALA A 259 10.02 -2.61 -6.61
C ALA A 259 8.92 -1.71 -6.04
N VAL A 260 8.10 -2.20 -5.10
CA VAL A 260 6.90 -1.49 -4.65
C VAL A 260 6.83 -1.32 -3.13
N LEU A 261 7.02 -2.37 -2.34
CA LEU A 261 6.71 -2.29 -0.89
C LEU A 261 7.59 -1.29 -0.14
N LEU A 262 8.85 -1.12 -0.54
CA LEU A 262 9.72 -0.10 0.05
C LEU A 262 9.22 1.32 -0.24
N LYS A 263 8.53 1.54 -1.36
CA LYS A 263 8.00 2.85 -1.75
C LYS A 263 6.76 3.22 -0.96
N LEU A 264 6.04 2.26 -0.37
CA LEU A 264 4.90 2.55 0.50
C LEU A 264 5.32 3.39 1.72
N GLY A 265 6.48 3.09 2.30
CA GLY A 265 6.99 3.82 3.45
C GLY A 265 7.45 5.24 3.09
N THR A 266 8.19 5.40 1.98
CA THR A 266 8.63 6.73 1.53
C THR A 266 7.45 7.58 1.08
N TYR A 267 6.46 6.98 0.42
CA TYR A 267 5.20 7.62 0.11
C TYR A 267 4.48 8.09 1.39
N GLY A 268 4.44 7.27 2.44
CA GLY A 268 3.92 7.66 3.75
C GLY A 268 4.63 8.88 4.34
N PHE A 269 5.96 8.95 4.26
CA PHE A 269 6.69 10.16 4.68
C PHE A 269 6.28 11.40 3.88
N VAL A 270 6.31 11.31 2.55
CA VAL A 270 6.08 12.45 1.64
C VAL A 270 4.63 12.93 1.68
N ARG A 271 3.66 12.01 1.71
CA ARG A 271 2.22 12.31 1.65
C ARG A 271 1.60 12.59 3.01
N ILE A 272 2.10 11.98 4.08
CA ILE A 272 1.46 12.00 5.39
C ILE A 272 2.35 12.73 6.40
N ALA A 273 3.49 12.17 6.78
CA ALA A 273 4.22 12.66 7.96
C ALA A 273 4.75 14.09 7.80
N LEU A 274 5.40 14.38 6.66
CA LEU A 274 6.04 15.67 6.40
C LEU A 274 5.03 16.83 6.25
N PRO A 275 3.97 16.72 5.42
CA PRO A 275 3.05 17.84 5.21
C PRO A 275 2.09 18.07 6.38
N ILE A 276 1.71 17.03 7.13
CA ILE A 276 0.79 17.16 8.27
C ILE A 276 1.48 17.78 9.49
N LEU A 277 2.73 17.39 9.78
CA LEU A 277 3.48 17.83 10.96
C LEU A 277 4.80 18.52 10.59
N PRO A 278 4.76 19.67 9.88
CA PRO A 278 5.93 20.29 9.31
C PRO A 278 6.93 20.80 10.36
N ILE A 279 6.46 21.17 11.56
CA ILE A 279 7.33 21.64 12.64
C ILE A 279 8.16 20.46 13.18
N ALA A 280 7.51 19.34 13.49
CA ALA A 280 8.21 18.15 13.97
C ALA A 280 9.19 17.60 12.92
N ALA A 281 8.80 17.60 11.64
CA ALA A 281 9.68 17.18 10.55
C ALA A 281 10.98 18.00 10.50
N ARG A 282 10.91 19.33 10.64
CA ARG A 282 12.10 20.21 10.67
C ARG A 282 12.99 19.97 11.89
N GLU A 283 12.39 19.70 13.05
CA GLU A 283 13.14 19.41 14.28
C GLU A 283 13.83 18.05 14.23
N TRP A 284 13.22 17.07 13.56
CA TRP A 284 13.81 15.75 13.40
C TRP A 284 14.88 15.70 12.31
N ALA A 285 14.80 16.57 11.29
CA ALA A 285 15.69 16.56 10.13
C ALA A 285 17.20 16.44 10.43
N PRO A 286 17.77 17.09 11.46
CA PRO A 286 19.19 16.91 11.81
C PRO A 286 19.56 15.51 12.32
N TYR A 287 18.58 14.73 12.75
CA TYR A 287 18.76 13.41 13.37
C TYR A 287 18.37 12.25 12.45
N ILE A 288 17.60 12.51 11.40
CA ILE A 288 17.11 11.51 10.44
C ILE A 288 17.80 11.73 9.09
N GLY A 289 18.99 11.14 8.93
CA GLY A 289 19.80 11.17 7.71
C GLY A 289 20.31 9.78 7.37
#